data_AF-A0A183DYB9-F1
#
_entry.id   AF-A0A183DYB9-F1
#
_cell.length_a   1.000
_cell.length_b   1.000
_cell.length_c   1.000
_cell.angle_alpha   90.00
_cell.angle_beta   90.00
_cell.angle_gamma   90.00
#
_symmetry.space_group_name_H-M   'P 1'
#
loop_
_entity.id
_entity.type
_entity.pdbx_description
1 polymer ?
#
loop_
_entity_poly.entity_id
_entity_poly.type
_entity_poly.pdbx_seq_one_letter_code
_entity_poly.pdbx_strand_id
1 'polypeptide(L)'
;MTSQYFSTYVEDLEQNFLLEEPFDAIDFVERLAWRLTGGKDEFDVVDLKTKFEEEIGNLQMLSDQFQSKIASMEQQCSNDKREYLNILHRLHEQNADAMDKLKQLDSTMQTVSTKVVHLGDQLESVHVPRARANEALQLMRHFDEFLADQPLSSDIFTDPDRLLESAAMIQKLSSIAQELAKGKYSNVQIRIAHKYDEIERLMLEEFVRAHRQGNWRRMREIAAILADFKGYSQCLDAFVEHMQINAFRGDNVFDDILSLCQKTQPMLREIFPNPDQVMSKLVLNLFHGKLQEVITAKLGDSESDLEVYLTTIHDLYSRTQKLVSKFTASRIAGADPQFLETLVRSVFGRYLESYPAIEQQFLTEQCGGILSRFYELKNHQKKQIQSGGLQDLKRDIQARLLNVETYGGETFLSEELCDKDGAPKMTEMIFDILLKFLYTEHVDYAIDLSL
;
A
#
# COMPACT_ATOMS: atom_id res chain seq x y z
N MET A 1 30.58 43.07 -52.11
CA MET A 1 31.53 41.94 -52.16
C MET A 1 32.42 41.89 -50.93
N THR A 2 32.93 43.01 -50.41
CA THR A 2 33.74 43.14 -49.17
C THR A 2 33.14 42.51 -47.90
N SER A 3 31.81 42.61 -47.68
CA SER A 3 31.17 42.03 -46.48
C SER A 3 31.17 40.50 -46.42
N GLN A 4 31.34 39.81 -47.55
CA GLN A 4 31.31 38.35 -47.60
C GLN A 4 32.68 37.75 -47.25
N TYR A 5 33.76 38.42 -47.67
CA TYR A 5 35.14 38.12 -47.27
C TYR A 5 35.35 38.36 -45.77
N PHE A 6 34.74 39.42 -45.21
CA PHE A 6 34.82 39.75 -43.79
C PHE A 6 34.32 38.63 -42.85
N SER A 7 33.21 37.96 -43.21
CA SER A 7 32.68 36.81 -42.43
C SER A 7 33.62 35.61 -42.50
N THR A 8 34.23 35.36 -43.66
CA THR A 8 35.10 34.20 -43.86
C THR A 8 36.42 34.31 -43.09
N TYR A 9 36.97 35.52 -42.92
CA TYR A 9 38.20 35.70 -42.13
C TYR A 9 37.99 35.46 -40.65
N VAL A 10 36.87 35.94 -40.12
CA VAL A 10 36.50 35.71 -38.71
C VAL A 10 36.20 34.23 -38.50
N GLU A 11 35.47 33.59 -39.41
CA GLU A 11 35.21 32.14 -39.36
C GLU A 11 36.48 31.29 -39.47
N ASP A 12 37.42 31.62 -40.37
CA ASP A 12 38.69 30.89 -40.52
C ASP A 12 39.59 31.07 -39.27
N LEU A 13 39.65 32.28 -38.70
CA LEU A 13 40.38 32.55 -37.46
C LEU A 13 39.72 31.91 -36.23
N GLU A 14 38.39 31.91 -36.16
CA GLU A 14 37.61 31.23 -35.11
C GLU A 14 37.74 29.71 -35.22
N GLN A 15 37.74 29.14 -36.44
CA GLN A 15 37.97 27.71 -36.66
C GLN A 15 39.38 27.30 -36.22
N ASN A 16 40.41 28.05 -36.60
CA ASN A 16 41.79 27.76 -36.16
C ASN A 16 41.93 27.86 -34.63
N PHE A 17 41.27 28.85 -34.02
CA PHE A 17 41.21 28.96 -32.56
C PHE A 17 40.47 27.77 -31.92
N LEU A 18 39.35 27.31 -32.51
CA LEU A 18 38.59 26.15 -32.04
C LEU A 18 39.35 24.82 -32.20
N LEU A 19 40.25 24.73 -33.18
CA LEU A 19 41.07 23.54 -33.46
C LEU A 19 42.43 23.55 -32.75
N GLU A 20 42.72 24.58 -31.93
CA GLU A 20 44.03 24.82 -31.29
C GLU A 20 45.22 24.85 -32.28
N GLU A 21 44.98 25.08 -33.57
CA GLU A 21 46.06 25.17 -34.56
C GLU A 21 46.72 26.55 -34.47
N PRO A 22 48.07 26.62 -34.36
CA PRO A 22 48.76 27.90 -34.32
C PRO A 22 48.52 28.64 -35.63
N PHE A 23 48.14 29.91 -35.54
CA PHE A 23 47.94 30.75 -36.71
C PHE A 23 49.23 30.82 -37.55
N ASP A 24 49.19 30.25 -38.76
CA ASP A 24 50.27 30.35 -39.74
C ASP A 24 50.00 31.53 -40.69
N ALA A 25 50.78 32.59 -40.52
CA ALA A 25 50.70 33.78 -41.34
C ALA A 25 51.05 33.50 -42.82
N ILE A 26 51.90 32.51 -43.09
CA ILE A 26 52.34 32.19 -44.46
C ILE A 26 51.21 31.50 -45.21
N ASP A 27 50.62 30.44 -44.66
CA ASP A 27 49.46 29.74 -45.24
C ASP A 27 48.27 30.68 -45.40
N PHE A 28 48.05 31.58 -44.43
CA PHE A 28 47.01 32.61 -44.55
C PHE A 28 47.25 33.53 -45.77
N VAL A 29 48.47 34.05 -45.93
CA VAL A 29 48.82 34.93 -47.06
C VAL A 29 48.74 34.18 -48.39
N GLU A 30 49.13 32.91 -48.43
CA GLU A 30 49.01 32.06 -49.64
C GLU A 30 47.54 31.82 -50.01
N ARG A 31 46.68 31.46 -49.06
CA ARG A 31 45.23 31.31 -49.30
C ARG A 31 44.60 32.64 -49.72
N LEU A 32 45.02 33.74 -49.10
CA LEU A 32 44.56 35.09 -49.46
C LEU A 32 44.98 35.46 -50.88
N ALA A 33 46.26 35.26 -51.23
CA ALA A 33 46.78 35.47 -52.59
C ALA A 33 45.98 34.65 -53.61
N TRP A 34 45.76 33.36 -53.32
CA TRP A 34 45.04 32.44 -54.19
C TRP A 34 43.57 32.84 -54.38
N ARG A 35 42.90 33.29 -53.31
CA ARG A 35 41.53 33.84 -53.37
C ARG A 35 41.48 35.14 -54.18
N LEU A 36 42.46 36.04 -54.03
CA LEU A 36 42.50 37.35 -54.70
C LEU A 36 42.83 37.26 -56.19
N THR A 37 43.64 36.28 -56.60
CA THR A 37 43.96 36.00 -58.03
C THR A 37 42.95 35.06 -58.71
N GLY A 38 42.04 34.46 -57.94
CA GLY A 38 41.06 33.50 -58.45
C GLY A 38 41.70 32.19 -58.96
N GLY A 39 42.87 31.83 -58.43
CA GLY A 39 43.58 30.59 -58.74
C GLY A 39 44.25 30.53 -60.13
N LYS A 40 44.54 31.67 -60.75
CA LYS A 40 45.26 31.75 -62.03
C LYS A 40 46.75 32.09 -61.83
N ASP A 41 47.62 31.41 -62.57
CA ASP A 41 49.09 31.62 -62.52
C ASP A 41 49.56 32.92 -63.20
N GLU A 42 48.76 33.51 -64.09
CA GLU A 42 48.99 34.86 -64.64
C GLU A 42 48.18 35.89 -63.86
N PHE A 43 48.88 36.79 -63.16
CA PHE A 43 48.28 37.87 -62.37
C PHE A 43 49.00 39.21 -62.59
N ASP A 44 48.26 40.30 -62.44
CA ASP A 44 48.81 41.65 -62.46
C ASP A 44 49.38 42.00 -61.07
N VAL A 45 50.68 42.26 -61.02
CA VAL A 45 51.43 42.58 -59.79
C VAL A 45 50.91 43.87 -59.14
N VAL A 46 50.47 44.85 -59.93
CA VAL A 46 50.01 46.15 -59.40
C VAL A 46 48.62 45.99 -58.77
N ASP A 47 47.70 45.29 -59.44
CA ASP A 47 46.37 44.99 -58.91
C ASP A 47 46.43 44.13 -57.65
N LEU A 48 47.29 43.11 -57.63
CA LEU A 48 47.48 42.26 -56.45
C LEU A 48 48.05 43.05 -55.26
N LYS A 49 49.01 43.94 -55.51
CA LYS A 49 49.56 44.82 -54.47
C LYS A 49 48.48 45.72 -53.87
N THR A 50 47.67 46.38 -54.70
CA THR A 50 46.59 47.26 -54.21
C THR A 50 45.57 46.48 -53.38
N LYS A 51 45.19 45.28 -53.81
CA LYS A 51 44.31 44.39 -53.03
C LYS A 51 44.93 43.98 -51.69
N PHE A 52 46.22 43.67 -51.64
CA PHE A 52 46.90 43.40 -50.36
C PHE A 52 46.92 44.63 -49.45
N GLU A 53 47.17 45.83 -49.97
CA GLU A 53 47.13 47.07 -49.18
C GLU A 53 45.73 47.34 -48.61
N GLU A 54 44.67 47.08 -49.38
CA GLU A 54 43.28 47.16 -48.91
C GLU A 54 43.00 46.12 -47.81
N GLU A 55 43.42 44.87 -47.99
CA GLU A 55 43.21 43.80 -47.00
C GLU A 55 44.01 44.03 -45.71
N ILE A 56 45.23 44.57 -45.80
CA ILE A 56 46.00 45.01 -44.61
C ILE A 56 45.23 46.09 -43.86
N GLY A 57 44.65 47.07 -44.56
CA GLY A 57 43.81 48.10 -43.96
C GLY A 57 42.56 47.53 -43.27
N ASN A 58 41.91 46.54 -43.91
CA ASN A 58 40.76 45.83 -43.33
C ASN A 58 41.15 45.07 -42.05
N LEU A 59 42.29 44.37 -42.04
CA LEU A 59 42.80 43.66 -40.87
C LEU A 59 43.19 44.62 -39.73
N GLN A 60 43.77 45.78 -40.05
CA GLN A 60 44.06 46.81 -39.05
C GLN A 60 42.79 47.34 -38.39
N MET A 61 41.77 47.69 -39.18
CA MET A 61 40.47 48.09 -38.64
C MET A 61 39.83 47.01 -37.76
N LEU A 62 39.96 45.74 -38.17
CA LEU A 62 39.46 44.61 -37.40
C LEU A 62 40.21 44.45 -36.07
N SER A 63 41.54 44.59 -36.09
CA SER A 63 42.38 44.59 -34.89
C SER A 63 41.97 45.70 -33.92
N ASP A 64 41.79 46.93 -34.41
CA ASP A 64 41.36 48.07 -33.59
C ASP A 64 39.96 47.83 -32.99
N GLN A 65 39.04 47.25 -33.76
CA GLN A 65 37.71 46.87 -33.27
C GLN A 65 37.80 45.81 -32.16
N PHE A 66 38.60 44.76 -32.34
CA PHE A 66 38.79 43.74 -31.31
C PHE A 66 39.47 44.30 -30.07
N GLN A 67 40.47 45.16 -30.23
CA GLN A 67 41.18 45.78 -29.10
C GLN A 67 40.25 46.71 -28.29
N SER A 68 39.39 47.48 -28.98
CA SER A 68 38.36 48.29 -28.32
C SER A 68 37.34 47.42 -27.58
N LYS A 69 36.90 46.32 -28.19
CA LYS A 69 35.97 45.37 -27.55
C LYS A 69 36.58 44.68 -26.33
N ILE A 70 37.83 44.25 -26.42
CA ILE A 70 38.59 43.67 -25.31
C ILE A 70 38.66 44.68 -24.15
N ALA A 71 39.10 45.92 -24.40
CA ALA A 71 39.22 46.94 -23.37
C ALA A 71 37.86 47.25 -22.70
N SER A 72 36.78 47.30 -23.49
CA SER A 72 35.43 47.51 -22.95
C SER A 72 34.98 46.33 -22.08
N MET A 73 35.23 45.09 -22.52
CA MET A 73 34.88 43.88 -21.76
C MET A 73 35.72 43.74 -20.48
N GLU A 74 37.01 44.08 -20.53
CA GLU A 74 37.90 44.10 -19.37
C GLU A 74 37.44 45.13 -18.33
N GLN A 75 37.08 46.34 -18.77
CA GLN A 75 36.56 47.37 -17.88
C GLN A 75 35.23 46.96 -17.24
N GLN A 76 34.33 46.33 -18.01
CA GLN A 76 33.07 45.80 -17.49
C GLN A 76 33.34 44.69 -16.45
N CYS A 77 34.21 43.73 -16.77
CA CYS A 77 34.61 42.66 -15.85
C CYS A 77 35.20 43.20 -14.55
N SER A 78 36.04 44.23 -14.63
CA SER A 78 36.62 44.90 -13.45
C SER A 78 35.56 45.59 -12.58
N ASN A 79 34.60 46.28 -13.21
CA ASN A 79 33.48 46.92 -12.52
C ASN A 79 32.58 45.89 -11.84
N ASP A 80 32.18 44.85 -12.56
CA ASP A 80 31.33 43.78 -12.07
C ASP A 80 32.02 43.06 -10.90
N LYS A 81 33.31 42.73 -11.03
CA LYS A 81 34.10 42.11 -9.95
C LYS A 81 34.09 42.95 -8.67
N ARG A 82 34.25 44.28 -8.79
CA ARG A 82 34.21 45.19 -7.63
C ARG A 82 32.83 45.22 -6.99
N GLU A 83 31.76 45.24 -7.78
CA GLU A 83 30.40 45.21 -7.27
C GLU A 83 30.10 43.88 -6.55
N TYR A 84 30.48 42.75 -7.15
CA TYR A 84 30.36 41.44 -6.53
C TYR A 84 31.09 41.34 -5.20
N LEU A 85 32.32 41.86 -5.11
CA LEU A 85 33.08 41.88 -3.84
C LEU A 85 32.38 42.70 -2.75
N ASN A 86 31.80 43.85 -3.11
CA ASN A 86 31.06 44.67 -2.16
C ASN A 86 29.78 43.97 -1.67
N ILE A 87 29.04 43.32 -2.58
CA ILE A 87 27.86 42.53 -2.24
C ILE A 87 28.25 41.37 -1.32
N LEU A 88 29.34 40.66 -1.64
CA LEU A 88 29.82 39.53 -0.85
C LEU A 88 30.22 39.95 0.57
N HIS A 89 30.91 41.08 0.72
CA HIS A 89 31.23 41.63 2.03
C HIS A 89 29.98 41.97 2.84
N ARG A 90 29.01 42.65 2.23
CA ARG A 90 27.74 42.99 2.89
C ARG A 90 26.97 41.74 3.32
N LEU A 91 26.90 40.73 2.46
CA LEU A 91 26.25 39.46 2.78
C LEU A 91 26.97 38.72 3.90
N HIS A 92 28.30 38.75 3.93
CA HIS A 92 29.08 38.14 5.00
C HIS A 92 28.82 38.80 6.35
N GLU A 93 28.78 40.13 6.40
CA GLU A 93 28.46 40.89 7.62
C GLU A 93 27.03 40.62 8.10
N GLN A 94 26.04 40.65 7.19
CA GLN A 94 24.66 40.31 7.51
C GLN A 94 24.52 38.87 8.03
N ASN A 95 25.28 37.93 7.47
CA ASN A 95 25.27 36.55 7.92
C ASN A 95 25.94 36.39 9.29
N ALA A 96 27.01 37.14 9.57
CA ALA A 96 27.63 37.17 10.89
C ALA A 96 26.66 37.70 11.96
N ASP A 97 25.97 38.81 11.68
CA ASP A 97 24.94 39.38 12.55
C ASP A 97 23.78 38.41 12.78
N ALA A 98 23.31 37.73 11.73
CA ALA A 98 22.26 36.73 11.85
C ALA A 98 22.70 35.54 12.71
N MET A 99 23.95 35.10 12.56
CA MET A 99 24.52 34.00 13.35
C MET A 99 24.63 34.36 14.83
N ASP A 100 24.99 35.60 15.16
CA ASP A 100 25.05 36.05 16.55
C ASP A 100 23.66 36.21 17.18
N LYS A 101 22.68 36.70 16.42
CA LYS A 101 21.27 36.70 16.85
C LYS A 101 20.76 35.28 17.10
N LEU A 102 21.15 34.31 16.26
CA LEU A 102 20.77 32.90 16.42
C LEU A 102 21.38 32.30 17.70
N LYS A 103 22.66 32.59 17.99
CA LYS A 103 23.30 32.17 19.25
C LYS A 103 22.62 32.77 20.49
N GLN A 104 22.24 34.05 20.43
CA GLN A 104 21.50 34.69 21.51
C GLN A 104 20.13 34.03 21.71
N LEU A 105 19.41 33.79 20.61
CA LEU A 105 18.13 33.10 20.66
C LEU A 105 18.27 31.70 21.27
N ASP A 106 19.27 30.91 20.83
CA ASP A 106 19.52 29.56 21.36
C ASP A 106 19.82 29.59 22.87
N SER A 107 20.65 30.53 23.34
CA SER A 107 20.92 30.69 24.77
C SER A 107 19.66 31.06 25.57
N THR A 108 18.82 31.96 25.04
CA THR A 108 17.55 32.30 25.68
C THR A 108 16.59 31.12 25.67
N MET A 109 16.53 30.34 24.58
CA MET A 109 15.67 29.17 24.44
C MET A 109 16.09 28.06 25.41
N GLN A 110 17.39 27.82 25.60
CA GLN A 110 17.89 26.88 26.59
C GLN A 110 17.55 27.31 28.02
N THR A 111 17.71 28.60 28.32
CA THR A 111 17.36 29.15 29.64
C THR A 111 15.87 29.04 29.93
N VAL A 112 15.03 29.40 28.95
CA VAL A 112 13.57 29.31 29.07
C VAL A 112 13.14 27.84 29.19
N SER A 113 13.65 26.95 28.33
CA SER A 113 13.34 25.51 28.38
C SER A 113 13.68 24.92 29.75
N THR A 114 14.85 25.25 30.30
CA THR A 114 15.26 24.76 31.63
C THR A 114 14.32 25.24 32.73
N LYS A 115 13.92 26.52 32.69
CA LYS A 115 12.95 27.07 33.65
C LYS A 115 11.56 26.47 33.49
N VAL A 116 11.11 26.24 32.26
CA VAL A 116 9.81 25.65 31.95
C VAL A 116 9.75 24.19 32.42
N VAL A 117 10.81 23.40 32.21
CA VAL A 117 10.90 22.03 32.73
C VAL A 117 10.83 22.04 34.25
N HIS A 118 11.65 22.84 34.93
CA HIS A 118 11.61 22.92 36.40
C HIS A 118 10.25 23.37 36.95
N LEU A 119 9.59 24.35 36.32
CA LEU A 119 8.25 24.78 36.72
C LEU A 119 7.20 23.70 36.43
N GLY A 120 7.35 22.98 35.31
CA GLY A 120 6.53 21.83 34.96
C GLY A 120 6.64 20.73 36.02
N ASP A 121 7.86 20.35 36.40
CA ASP A 121 8.11 19.34 37.44
C ASP A 121 7.52 19.76 38.79
N GLN A 122 7.68 21.04 39.18
CA GLN A 122 7.09 21.55 40.41
C GLN A 122 5.56 21.53 40.38
N LEU A 123 4.95 21.97 39.27
CA LEU A 123 3.51 21.95 39.10
C LEU A 123 2.96 20.52 39.10
N GLU A 124 3.61 19.59 38.40
CA GLU A 124 3.20 18.19 38.36
C GLU A 124 3.33 17.52 39.74
N SER A 125 4.43 17.77 40.45
CA SER A 125 4.68 17.22 41.79
C SER A 125 3.63 17.63 42.82
N VAL A 126 2.98 18.79 42.64
CA VAL A 126 1.89 19.27 43.51
C VAL A 126 0.52 18.87 42.95
N HIS A 127 0.32 18.99 41.64
CA HIS A 127 -0.98 18.78 41.00
C HIS A 127 -1.39 17.31 41.02
N VAL A 128 -0.48 16.37 40.71
CA VAL A 128 -0.77 14.93 40.68
C VAL A 128 -1.26 14.40 42.03
N PRO A 129 -0.56 14.59 43.16
CA PRO A 129 -1.04 14.10 44.45
C PRO A 129 -2.33 14.81 44.89
N ARG A 130 -2.49 16.10 44.60
CA ARG A 130 -3.73 16.84 44.90
C ARG A 130 -4.92 16.30 44.09
N ALA A 131 -4.75 16.06 42.80
CA ALA A 131 -5.77 15.50 41.93
C ALA A 131 -6.16 14.08 42.40
N ARG A 132 -5.16 13.24 42.69
CA ARG A 132 -5.37 11.89 43.25
C ARG A 132 -6.10 11.92 44.59
N ALA A 133 -5.74 12.84 45.50
CA ALA A 133 -6.41 12.97 46.79
C ALA A 133 -7.87 13.42 46.65
N ASN A 134 -8.15 14.34 45.72
CA ASN A 134 -9.50 14.79 45.43
C ASN A 134 -10.36 13.66 44.81
N GLU A 135 -9.80 12.90 43.87
CA GLU A 135 -10.46 11.74 43.28
C GLU A 135 -10.77 10.66 44.32
N ALA A 136 -9.80 10.34 45.20
CA ALA A 136 -10.01 9.40 46.29
C ALA A 136 -11.12 9.86 47.24
N LEU A 137 -11.17 11.16 47.58
CA LEU A 137 -12.23 11.72 48.41
C LEU A 137 -13.61 11.59 47.74
N GLN A 138 -13.71 11.84 46.43
CA GLN A 138 -14.95 11.66 45.67
C GLN A 138 -15.39 10.20 45.67
N LEU A 139 -14.47 9.26 45.39
CA LEU A 139 -14.78 7.83 45.42
C LEU A 139 -15.23 7.37 46.80
N MET A 140 -14.59 7.82 47.87
CA MET A 140 -15.01 7.51 49.25
C MET A 140 -16.41 8.03 49.57
N ARG A 141 -16.75 9.25 49.14
CA ARG A 141 -18.09 9.83 49.35
C ARG A 141 -19.17 9.06 48.63
N HIS A 142 -18.94 8.70 47.36
CA HIS A 142 -19.91 7.91 46.61
C HIS A 142 -19.99 6.48 47.14
N PHE A 143 -18.87 5.87 47.57
CA PHE A 143 -18.89 4.56 48.20
C PHE A 143 -19.71 4.56 49.50
N ASP A 144 -19.60 5.62 50.32
CA ASP A 144 -20.42 5.83 51.51
C ASP A 144 -21.92 5.97 51.18
N GLU A 145 -22.24 6.63 50.07
CA GLU A 145 -23.60 6.70 49.54
C GLU A 145 -24.17 5.31 49.17
N PHE A 146 -23.34 4.43 48.59
CA PHE A 146 -23.74 3.03 48.31
C PHE A 146 -23.80 2.16 49.57
N LEU A 147 -23.11 2.53 50.66
CA LEU A 147 -23.21 1.89 51.98
C LEU A 147 -24.52 2.24 52.69
N ALA A 148 -25.01 3.46 52.54
CA ALA A 148 -26.27 3.88 53.13
C ALA A 148 -27.44 3.17 52.43
N ASP A 149 -28.25 2.36 53.13
CA ASP A 149 -29.43 1.61 52.59
C ASP A 149 -30.58 2.50 52.07
N GLN A 150 -30.27 3.72 51.62
CA GLN A 150 -31.16 4.70 51.01
C GLN A 150 -30.93 4.77 49.50
N PRO A 151 -31.92 5.21 48.71
CA PRO A 151 -31.74 5.48 47.29
C PRO A 151 -30.62 6.51 47.05
N LEU A 152 -29.92 6.37 45.92
CA LEU A 152 -28.86 7.30 45.52
C LEU A 152 -29.45 8.71 45.38
N SER A 153 -28.76 9.68 45.95
CA SER A 153 -29.15 11.08 46.05
C SER A 153 -28.22 12.00 45.25
N SER A 154 -27.03 11.53 44.87
CA SER A 154 -26.08 12.33 44.13
C SER A 154 -26.51 12.51 42.67
N ASP A 155 -26.35 13.75 42.19
CA ASP A 155 -26.66 14.13 40.81
C ASP A 155 -25.91 13.26 39.79
N ILE A 156 -24.73 12.75 40.14
CA ILE A 156 -23.90 11.91 39.25
C ILE A 156 -24.62 10.59 38.89
N PHE A 157 -25.44 10.03 39.77
CA PHE A 157 -26.14 8.76 39.52
C PHE A 157 -27.64 8.91 39.20
N THR A 158 -28.15 10.14 39.25
CA THR A 158 -29.57 10.46 39.06
C THR A 158 -29.84 11.34 37.84
N ASP A 159 -28.87 12.18 37.43
CA ASP A 159 -28.99 13.06 36.27
C ASP A 159 -28.60 12.34 34.97
N PRO A 160 -29.52 12.20 33.99
CA PRO A 160 -29.22 11.59 32.69
C PRO A 160 -28.18 12.37 31.89
N ASP A 161 -28.04 13.69 32.11
CA ASP A 161 -27.07 14.51 31.36
C ASP A 161 -25.61 14.22 31.79
N ARG A 162 -25.43 13.66 32.99
CA ARG A 162 -24.11 13.30 33.56
C ARG A 162 -23.70 11.85 33.34
N LEU A 163 -24.31 11.16 32.38
CA LEU A 163 -24.07 9.73 32.15
C LEU A 163 -22.59 9.35 32.00
N LEU A 164 -21.76 10.17 31.31
CA LEU A 164 -20.33 9.88 31.16
C LEU A 164 -19.56 9.94 32.48
N GLU A 165 -19.86 10.94 33.32
CA GLU A 165 -19.27 11.06 34.65
C GLU A 165 -19.71 9.90 35.54
N SER A 166 -20.99 9.54 35.45
CA SER A 166 -21.58 8.37 36.11
C SER A 166 -20.85 7.07 35.75
N ALA A 167 -20.61 6.85 34.46
CA ALA A 167 -19.92 5.68 33.94
C ALA A 167 -18.46 5.60 34.42
N ALA A 168 -17.72 6.70 34.38
CA ALA A 168 -16.35 6.73 34.88
C ALA A 168 -16.28 6.47 36.40
N MET A 169 -17.23 7.00 37.16
CA MET A 169 -17.28 6.81 38.62
C MET A 169 -17.71 5.39 39.01
N ILE A 170 -18.76 4.84 38.37
CA ILE A 170 -19.24 3.49 38.71
C ILE A 170 -18.23 2.40 38.34
N GLN A 171 -17.44 2.59 37.27
CA GLN A 171 -16.38 1.67 36.88
C GLN A 171 -15.29 1.59 37.95
N LYS A 172 -14.86 2.74 38.48
CA LYS A 172 -13.87 2.80 39.56
C LYS A 172 -14.40 2.21 40.86
N LEU A 173 -15.64 2.54 41.21
CA LEU A 173 -16.32 1.97 42.38
C LEU A 173 -16.48 0.45 42.28
N SER A 174 -16.79 -0.08 41.10
CA SER A 174 -16.88 -1.53 40.84
C SER A 174 -15.54 -2.23 41.03
N SER A 175 -14.46 -1.63 40.54
CA SER A 175 -13.10 -2.13 40.76
C SER A 175 -12.74 -2.19 42.26
N ILE A 176 -13.00 -1.10 43.00
CA ILE A 176 -12.78 -1.06 44.46
C ILE A 176 -13.65 -2.11 45.17
N ALA A 177 -14.92 -2.21 44.79
CA ALA A 177 -15.86 -3.13 45.41
C ALA A 177 -15.42 -4.60 45.26
N GLN A 178 -14.79 -4.98 44.14
CA GLN A 178 -14.29 -6.33 43.90
C GLN A 178 -13.10 -6.72 44.79
N GLU A 179 -12.30 -5.75 45.24
CA GLU A 179 -11.16 -5.99 46.14
C GLU A 179 -11.57 -6.16 47.62
N LEU A 180 -12.81 -5.80 47.97
CA LEU A 180 -13.32 -5.87 49.35
C LEU A 180 -13.80 -7.28 49.74
N ALA A 181 -13.64 -7.61 51.03
CA ALA A 181 -14.06 -8.89 51.58
C ALA A 181 -15.60 -9.08 51.50
N LYS A 182 -16.01 -10.11 50.75
CA LYS A 182 -17.43 -10.41 50.47
C LYS A 182 -18.31 -10.54 51.73
N GLY A 183 -17.76 -11.00 52.85
CA GLY A 183 -18.53 -11.25 54.07
C GLY A 183 -19.19 -10.01 54.69
N LYS A 184 -18.50 -8.85 54.67
CA LYS A 184 -19.02 -7.61 55.29
C LYS A 184 -19.63 -6.62 54.30
N TYR A 185 -19.20 -6.68 53.03
CA TYR A 185 -19.56 -5.68 52.02
C TYR A 185 -20.46 -6.22 50.90
N SER A 186 -21.06 -7.42 51.09
CA SER A 186 -21.89 -8.06 50.07
C SER A 186 -23.02 -7.16 49.56
N ASN A 187 -23.70 -6.43 50.46
CA ASN A 187 -24.84 -5.58 50.07
C ASN A 187 -24.39 -4.43 49.15
N VAL A 188 -23.29 -3.77 49.49
CA VAL A 188 -22.73 -2.68 48.68
C VAL A 188 -22.21 -3.19 47.35
N GLN A 189 -21.54 -4.35 47.34
CA GLN A 189 -21.09 -5.01 46.12
C GLN A 189 -22.26 -5.28 45.15
N ILE A 190 -23.38 -5.79 45.66
CA ILE A 190 -24.59 -6.05 44.86
C ILE A 190 -25.17 -4.73 44.31
N ARG A 191 -25.24 -3.69 45.14
CA ARG A 191 -25.79 -2.39 44.71
C ARG A 191 -24.92 -1.70 43.65
N ILE A 192 -23.61 -1.71 43.83
CA ILE A 192 -22.65 -1.19 42.84
C ILE A 192 -22.75 -2.00 41.54
N ALA A 193 -22.84 -3.33 41.62
CA ALA A 193 -22.99 -4.18 40.44
C ALA A 193 -24.29 -3.89 39.68
N HIS A 194 -25.43 -3.77 40.37
CA HIS A 194 -26.70 -3.43 39.73
C HIS A 194 -26.64 -2.06 39.03
N LYS A 195 -26.04 -1.06 39.69
CA LYS A 195 -25.92 0.28 39.09
C LYS A 195 -24.90 0.31 37.94
N TYR A 196 -23.86 -0.52 38.01
CA TYR A 196 -22.90 -0.72 36.92
C TYR A 196 -23.61 -1.28 35.68
N ASP A 197 -24.42 -2.33 35.82
CA ASP A 197 -25.16 -2.93 34.70
C ASP A 197 -26.19 -1.95 34.11
N GLU A 198 -26.86 -1.16 34.95
CA GLU A 198 -27.80 -0.10 34.52
C GLU A 198 -27.09 0.98 33.69
N ILE A 199 -25.96 1.50 34.18
CA ILE A 199 -25.19 2.54 33.48
C ILE A 199 -24.56 1.99 32.19
N GLU A 200 -24.06 0.76 32.20
CA GLU A 200 -23.54 0.10 31.01
C GLU A 200 -24.60 0.02 29.91
N ARG A 201 -25.83 -0.39 30.26
CA ARG A 201 -26.95 -0.42 29.32
C ARG A 201 -27.29 0.97 28.77
N LEU A 202 -27.36 1.98 29.63
CA LEU A 202 -27.63 3.36 29.20
C LEU A 202 -26.52 3.89 28.26
N MET A 203 -25.25 3.57 28.56
CA MET A 203 -24.11 3.95 27.71
C MET A 203 -24.17 3.29 26.32
N LEU A 204 -24.58 2.01 26.25
CA LEU A 204 -24.79 1.31 24.98
C LEU A 204 -25.95 1.93 24.18
N GLU A 205 -27.08 2.23 24.83
CA GLU A 205 -28.23 2.89 24.20
C GLU A 205 -27.85 4.28 23.67
N GLU A 206 -27.10 5.06 24.45
CA GLU A 206 -26.57 6.37 24.05
C GLU A 206 -25.55 6.27 22.90
N PHE A 207 -24.71 5.24 22.87
CA PHE A 207 -23.78 5.00 21.77
C PHE A 207 -24.53 4.79 20.45
N VAL A 208 -25.55 3.91 20.45
CA VAL A 208 -26.39 3.65 19.27
C VAL A 208 -27.16 4.90 18.86
N ARG A 209 -27.65 5.70 19.82
CA ARG A 209 -28.32 6.98 19.55
C ARG A 209 -27.36 7.98 18.89
N ALA A 210 -26.15 8.13 19.41
CA ALA A 210 -25.11 9.01 18.85
C ALA A 210 -24.71 8.58 17.44
N HIS A 211 -24.63 7.26 17.19
CA HIS A 211 -24.37 6.70 15.86
C HIS A 211 -25.45 7.09 14.85
N ARG A 212 -26.73 6.93 15.20
CA ARG A 212 -27.87 7.31 14.32
C ARG A 212 -27.92 8.81 14.02
N GLN A 213 -27.44 9.64 14.93
CA GLN A 213 -27.37 11.11 14.77
C GLN A 213 -26.10 11.57 14.03
N GLY A 214 -25.14 10.67 13.76
CA GLY A 214 -23.85 11.01 13.14
C GLY A 214 -22.93 11.83 14.05
N ASN A 215 -23.10 11.75 15.38
CA ASN A 215 -22.28 12.50 16.33
C ASN A 215 -21.04 11.69 16.76
N TRP A 216 -20.00 11.73 15.94
CA TRP A 216 -18.76 10.96 16.14
C TRP A 216 -17.98 11.37 17.40
N ARG A 217 -18.04 12.64 17.81
CA ARG A 217 -17.37 13.12 19.03
C ARG A 217 -17.96 12.46 20.26
N ARG A 218 -19.30 12.41 20.34
CA ARG A 218 -19.99 11.78 21.45
C ARG A 218 -19.75 10.27 21.48
N MET A 219 -19.73 9.62 20.31
CA MET A 219 -19.38 8.20 20.23
C MET A 219 -17.96 7.92 20.74
N ARG A 220 -17.00 8.80 20.45
CA ARG A 220 -15.63 8.67 20.94
C ARG A 220 -15.54 8.74 22.46
N GLU A 221 -16.20 9.72 23.07
CA GLU A 221 -16.25 9.85 24.53
C GLU A 221 -16.86 8.61 25.19
N ILE A 222 -17.96 8.09 24.62
CA ILE A 222 -18.63 6.90 25.11
C ILE A 222 -17.75 5.65 24.93
N ALA A 223 -17.16 5.46 23.75
CA ALA A 223 -16.29 4.31 23.45
C ALA A 223 -15.02 4.27 24.31
N ALA A 224 -14.45 5.44 24.61
CA ALA A 224 -13.28 5.54 25.48
C ALA A 224 -13.58 5.06 26.90
N ILE A 225 -14.76 5.36 27.44
CA ILE A 225 -15.18 4.92 28.77
C ILE A 225 -15.65 3.46 28.73
N LEU A 226 -16.44 3.07 27.72
CA LEU A 226 -16.93 1.69 27.57
C LEU A 226 -15.82 0.68 27.31
N ALA A 227 -14.63 1.09 26.86
CA ALA A 227 -13.50 0.18 26.68
C ALA A 227 -13.10 -0.57 27.96
N ASP A 228 -13.32 0.05 29.12
CA ASP A 228 -13.06 -0.54 30.44
C ASP A 228 -14.25 -1.34 31.00
N PHE A 229 -15.34 -1.44 30.24
CA PHE A 229 -16.56 -2.15 30.61
C PHE A 229 -16.61 -3.57 30.05
N LYS A 230 -17.31 -4.46 30.74
CA LYS A 230 -17.45 -5.88 30.33
C LYS A 230 -18.23 -6.01 29.02
N GLY A 231 -19.21 -5.14 28.81
CA GLY A 231 -20.09 -5.07 27.64
C GLY A 231 -19.48 -4.35 26.44
N TYR A 232 -18.19 -3.98 26.46
CA TYR A 232 -17.54 -3.33 25.32
C TYR A 232 -17.70 -4.12 24.02
N SER A 233 -17.64 -5.46 24.08
CA SER A 233 -17.87 -6.32 22.92
C SER A 233 -19.25 -6.13 22.29
N GLN A 234 -20.30 -5.93 23.09
CA GLN A 234 -21.65 -5.66 22.61
C GLN A 234 -21.75 -4.31 21.91
N CYS A 235 -20.99 -3.30 22.39
CA CYS A 235 -20.86 -2.02 21.70
C CYS A 235 -20.25 -2.18 20.30
N LEU A 236 -19.21 -3.02 20.19
CA LEU A 236 -18.57 -3.33 18.91
C LEU A 236 -19.51 -4.10 17.99
N ASP A 237 -20.22 -5.11 18.51
CA ASP A 237 -21.18 -5.90 17.74
C ASP A 237 -22.32 -5.02 17.21
N ALA A 238 -22.91 -4.15 18.04
CA ALA A 238 -23.93 -3.20 17.62
C ALA A 238 -23.43 -2.20 16.56
N PHE A 239 -22.18 -1.73 16.69
CA PHE A 239 -21.55 -0.88 15.69
C PHE A 239 -21.39 -1.63 14.35
N VAL A 240 -20.84 -2.84 14.37
CA VAL A 240 -20.61 -3.68 13.19
C VAL A 240 -21.93 -3.99 12.49
N GLU A 241 -22.96 -4.40 13.24
CA GLU A 241 -24.30 -4.65 12.70
C GLU A 241 -24.85 -3.40 12.01
N HIS A 242 -24.77 -2.23 12.66
CA HIS A 242 -25.30 -1.00 12.08
C HIS A 242 -24.52 -0.54 10.84
N MET A 243 -23.22 -0.78 10.78
CA MET A 243 -22.41 -0.48 9.58
C MET A 243 -22.77 -1.38 8.39
N GLN A 244 -23.24 -2.61 8.64
CA GLN A 244 -23.70 -3.52 7.60
C GLN A 244 -25.10 -3.19 7.08
N ILE A 245 -25.94 -2.49 7.87
CA ILE A 245 -27.27 -2.06 7.43
C ILE A 245 -27.13 -1.16 6.20
N ASN A 246 -27.75 -1.58 5.08
CA ASN A 246 -27.71 -0.92 3.78
C ASN A 246 -26.35 -0.89 3.06
N ALA A 247 -25.34 -1.62 3.53
CA ALA A 247 -24.01 -1.62 2.90
C ALA A 247 -23.96 -2.44 1.59
N PHE A 248 -24.81 -3.46 1.44
CA PHE A 248 -24.79 -4.40 0.31
C PHE A 248 -25.96 -4.15 -0.63
N ARG A 249 -25.85 -3.12 -1.47
CA ARG A 249 -26.88 -2.73 -2.45
C ARG A 249 -26.40 -2.85 -3.89
N GLY A 250 -25.12 -3.12 -4.11
CA GLY A 250 -24.54 -3.29 -5.44
C GLY A 250 -24.67 -4.73 -5.96
N ASP A 251 -24.44 -4.89 -7.26
CA ASP A 251 -24.41 -6.19 -7.92
C ASP A 251 -23.20 -7.06 -7.51
N ASN A 252 -22.14 -6.42 -6.98
CA ASN A 252 -20.90 -7.09 -6.58
C ASN A 252 -20.61 -6.92 -5.08
N VAL A 253 -20.93 -7.95 -4.31
CA VAL A 253 -20.71 -8.01 -2.85
C VAL A 253 -19.23 -7.82 -2.48
N PHE A 254 -18.28 -8.23 -3.33
CA PHE A 254 -16.85 -8.06 -3.07
C PHE A 254 -16.41 -6.59 -3.09
N ASP A 255 -16.95 -5.81 -4.02
CA ASP A 255 -16.65 -4.37 -4.12
C ASP A 255 -17.37 -3.58 -3.03
N ASP A 256 -18.59 -3.99 -2.66
CA ASP A 256 -19.34 -3.41 -1.54
C ASP A 256 -18.60 -3.63 -0.21
N ILE A 257 -18.10 -4.84 0.04
CA ILE A 257 -17.26 -5.16 1.21
C ILE A 257 -16.02 -4.27 1.26
N LEU A 258 -15.32 -4.11 0.13
CA LEU A 258 -14.13 -3.26 0.05
C LEU A 258 -14.46 -1.79 0.31
N SER A 259 -15.52 -1.27 -0.32
CA SER A 259 -15.95 0.12 -0.14
C SER A 259 -16.35 0.41 1.30
N LEU A 260 -17.06 -0.53 1.95
CA LEU A 260 -17.45 -0.42 3.35
C LEU A 260 -16.22 -0.32 4.26
N CYS A 261 -15.26 -1.24 4.12
CA CYS A 261 -14.05 -1.22 4.95
C CYS A 261 -13.22 0.06 4.75
N GLN A 262 -13.08 0.54 3.51
CA GLN A 262 -12.34 1.77 3.20
C GLN A 262 -12.99 3.02 3.79
N LYS A 263 -14.32 3.13 3.73
CA LYS A 263 -15.06 4.26 4.33
C LYS A 263 -15.03 4.23 5.86
N THR A 264 -15.07 3.02 6.43
CA THR A 264 -15.15 2.81 7.88
C THR A 264 -13.79 3.01 8.56
N GLN A 265 -12.68 2.75 7.88
CA GLN A 265 -11.32 2.87 8.42
C GLN A 265 -11.00 4.25 9.03
N PRO A 266 -11.20 5.40 8.35
CA PRO A 266 -10.95 6.71 8.96
C PRO A 266 -11.88 6.98 10.14
N MET A 267 -13.15 6.56 10.05
CA MET A 267 -14.12 6.75 11.13
C MET A 267 -13.73 5.98 12.40
N LEU A 268 -13.25 4.74 12.27
CA LEU A 268 -12.81 3.94 13.42
C LEU A 268 -11.64 4.59 14.16
N ARG A 269 -10.70 5.21 13.44
CA ARG A 269 -9.55 5.91 14.03
C ARG A 269 -9.96 7.13 14.85
N GLU A 270 -11.08 7.77 14.49
CA GLU A 270 -11.60 8.92 15.23
C GLU A 270 -12.43 8.52 16.45
N ILE A 271 -13.13 7.37 16.38
CA ILE A 271 -14.11 6.96 17.38
C ILE A 271 -13.50 6.04 18.44
N PHE A 272 -12.70 5.04 18.06
CA PHE A 272 -12.31 3.96 18.97
C PHE A 272 -10.84 4.07 19.42
N PRO A 273 -10.52 3.71 20.68
CA PRO A 273 -9.14 3.65 21.16
C PRO A 273 -8.28 2.63 20.40
N ASN A 274 -8.86 1.47 20.05
CA ASN A 274 -8.19 0.37 19.35
C ASN A 274 -8.86 0.10 17.99
N PRO A 275 -8.61 0.91 16.96
CA PRO A 275 -9.33 0.84 15.68
C PRO A 275 -9.09 -0.48 14.92
N ASP A 276 -7.89 -1.06 15.05
CA ASP A 276 -7.55 -2.31 14.35
C ASP A 276 -8.37 -3.49 14.85
N GLN A 277 -8.60 -3.59 16.17
CA GLN A 277 -9.43 -4.64 16.76
C GLN A 277 -10.87 -4.58 16.24
N VAL A 278 -11.45 -3.38 16.15
CA VAL A 278 -12.80 -3.17 15.64
C VAL A 278 -12.87 -3.49 14.15
N MET A 279 -11.84 -3.11 13.39
CA MET A 279 -11.75 -3.44 11.97
C MET A 279 -11.62 -4.94 11.74
N SER A 280 -10.79 -5.66 12.50
CA SER A 280 -10.68 -7.12 12.41
C SER A 280 -12.00 -7.82 12.73
N LYS A 281 -12.74 -7.32 13.73
CA LYS A 281 -14.08 -7.82 14.08
C LYS A 281 -15.09 -7.57 12.96
N LEU A 282 -15.06 -6.39 12.33
CA LEU A 282 -15.88 -6.07 11.15
C LEU A 282 -15.56 -7.04 10.00
N VAL A 283 -14.29 -7.20 9.64
CA VAL A 283 -13.85 -8.09 8.57
C VAL A 283 -14.26 -9.55 8.85
N LEU A 284 -14.08 -10.03 10.08
CA LEU A 284 -14.52 -11.37 10.47
C LEU A 284 -16.02 -11.57 10.25
N ASN A 285 -16.85 -10.60 10.68
CA ASN A 285 -18.29 -10.66 10.50
C ASN A 285 -18.69 -10.59 9.01
N LEU A 286 -17.99 -9.80 8.19
CA LEU A 286 -18.21 -9.76 6.74
C LEU A 286 -17.89 -11.09 6.06
N PHE A 287 -16.82 -11.77 6.48
CA PHE A 287 -16.41 -13.07 5.93
C PHE A 287 -17.36 -14.20 6.34
N HIS A 288 -17.65 -14.36 7.64
CA HIS A 288 -18.53 -15.43 8.13
C HIS A 288 -20.02 -15.15 7.97
N GLY A 289 -20.41 -13.88 7.84
CA GLY A 289 -21.78 -13.49 7.56
C GLY A 289 -22.03 -13.45 6.06
N LYS A 290 -21.71 -12.31 5.43
CA LYS A 290 -22.13 -12.00 4.07
C LYS A 290 -21.41 -12.79 2.99
N LEU A 291 -20.08 -12.91 3.08
CA LEU A 291 -19.31 -13.62 2.06
C LEU A 291 -19.64 -15.11 2.07
N GLN A 292 -19.70 -15.73 3.25
CA GLN A 292 -20.09 -17.14 3.40
C GLN A 292 -21.52 -17.41 2.92
N GLU A 293 -22.48 -16.51 3.17
CA GLU A 293 -23.84 -16.59 2.65
C GLU A 293 -23.86 -16.61 1.11
N VAL A 294 -23.13 -15.69 0.46
CA VAL A 294 -23.04 -15.62 -1.02
C VAL A 294 -22.36 -16.86 -1.61
N ILE A 295 -21.28 -17.33 -0.99
CA ILE A 295 -20.57 -18.52 -1.46
C ILE A 295 -21.47 -19.75 -1.35
N THR A 296 -22.15 -19.93 -0.22
CA THR A 296 -23.04 -21.07 -0.01
C THR A 296 -24.23 -21.04 -0.97
N ALA A 297 -24.82 -19.86 -1.22
CA ALA A 297 -25.91 -19.70 -2.19
C ALA A 297 -25.47 -20.06 -3.62
N LYS A 298 -24.38 -19.45 -4.10
CA LYS A 298 -23.89 -19.66 -5.48
C LYS A 298 -23.37 -21.08 -5.74
N LEU A 299 -22.72 -21.69 -4.75
CA LEU A 299 -22.26 -23.08 -4.88
C LEU A 299 -23.42 -24.07 -4.77
N GLY A 300 -24.42 -23.80 -3.91
CA GLY A 300 -25.63 -24.62 -3.83
C GLY A 300 -26.44 -24.64 -5.13
N ASP A 301 -26.56 -23.49 -5.81
CA ASP A 301 -27.24 -23.38 -7.11
C ASP A 301 -26.49 -24.13 -8.24
N SER A 302 -25.19 -24.38 -8.06
CA SER A 302 -24.32 -24.98 -9.08
C SER A 302 -24.10 -26.49 -8.87
N GLU A 303 -24.64 -27.12 -7.82
CA GLU A 303 -24.40 -28.54 -7.51
C GLU A 303 -24.87 -29.50 -8.61
N SER A 304 -25.80 -29.08 -9.48
CA SER A 304 -26.31 -29.91 -10.57
C SER A 304 -25.37 -30.05 -11.77
N ASP A 305 -24.45 -29.11 -11.97
CA ASP A 305 -23.53 -29.07 -13.11
C ASP A 305 -22.09 -28.89 -12.62
N LEU A 306 -21.30 -29.95 -12.75
CA LEU A 306 -19.91 -29.99 -12.30
C LEU A 306 -19.05 -28.91 -12.97
N GLU A 307 -19.29 -28.58 -14.24
CA GLU A 307 -18.52 -27.54 -14.96
C GLU A 307 -18.82 -26.15 -14.39
N VAL A 308 -20.11 -25.87 -14.16
CA VAL A 308 -20.58 -24.60 -13.58
C VAL A 308 -20.11 -24.49 -12.13
N TYR A 309 -20.14 -25.57 -11.36
CA TYR A 309 -19.64 -25.61 -9.99
C TYR A 309 -18.13 -25.29 -9.92
N LEU A 310 -17.31 -25.96 -10.74
CA LEU A 310 -15.85 -25.79 -10.75
C LEU A 310 -15.43 -24.38 -11.24
N THR A 311 -16.10 -23.85 -12.26
CA THR A 311 -15.87 -22.47 -12.72
C THR A 311 -16.32 -21.43 -11.69
N THR A 312 -17.45 -21.68 -11.02
CA THR A 312 -17.99 -20.78 -9.98
C THR A 312 -17.12 -20.75 -8.73
N ILE A 313 -16.65 -21.90 -8.23
CA ILE A 313 -15.76 -21.93 -7.06
C ILE A 313 -14.41 -21.26 -7.38
N HIS A 314 -13.88 -21.47 -8.59
CA HIS A 314 -12.66 -20.80 -9.03
C HIS A 314 -12.83 -19.28 -9.11
N ASP A 315 -13.93 -18.79 -9.68
CA ASP A 315 -14.23 -17.36 -9.75
C ASP A 315 -14.39 -16.74 -8.35
N LEU A 316 -15.15 -17.38 -7.46
CA LEU A 316 -15.37 -16.91 -6.09
C LEU A 316 -14.08 -16.89 -5.27
N TYR A 317 -13.26 -17.94 -5.38
CA TYR A 317 -11.97 -18.01 -4.70
C TYR A 317 -11.00 -16.95 -5.23
N SER A 318 -10.90 -16.80 -6.56
CA SER A 318 -10.06 -15.78 -7.20
C SER A 318 -10.47 -14.36 -6.83
N ARG A 319 -11.77 -14.07 -6.77
CA ARG A 319 -12.29 -12.76 -6.30
C ARG A 319 -12.00 -12.53 -4.82
N THR A 320 -12.11 -13.56 -3.99
CA THR A 320 -11.76 -13.48 -2.56
C THR A 320 -10.27 -13.20 -2.37
N GLN A 321 -9.39 -13.87 -3.12
CA GLN A 321 -7.95 -13.61 -3.09
C GLN A 321 -7.61 -12.18 -3.56
N LYS A 322 -8.26 -11.69 -4.61
CA LYS A 322 -8.16 -10.29 -5.04
C LYS A 322 -8.66 -9.30 -3.98
N LEU A 323 -9.68 -9.66 -3.21
CA LEU A 323 -10.17 -8.83 -2.10
C LEU A 323 -9.13 -8.79 -0.96
N VAL A 324 -8.57 -9.94 -0.58
CA VAL A 324 -7.52 -10.05 0.44
C VAL A 324 -6.28 -9.27 0.05
N SER A 325 -5.82 -9.37 -1.20
CA SER A 325 -4.66 -8.59 -1.66
C SER A 325 -4.91 -7.08 -1.59
N LYS A 326 -6.13 -6.63 -1.93
CA LYS A 326 -6.55 -5.22 -1.74
C LYS A 326 -6.60 -4.82 -0.26
N PHE A 327 -7.05 -5.70 0.64
CA PHE A 327 -7.06 -5.44 2.09
C PHE A 327 -5.64 -5.29 2.64
N THR A 328 -4.72 -6.15 2.22
CA THR A 328 -3.29 -6.07 2.58
C THR A 328 -2.66 -4.77 2.04
N ALA A 329 -2.93 -4.42 0.78
CA ALA A 329 -2.41 -3.20 0.16
C ALA A 329 -2.91 -1.91 0.84
N SER A 330 -4.17 -1.90 1.27
CA SER A 330 -4.79 -0.75 1.96
C SER A 330 -4.62 -0.76 3.49
N ARG A 331 -3.89 -1.75 4.04
CA ARG A 331 -3.68 -1.95 5.48
C ARG A 331 -4.98 -1.94 6.28
N ILE A 332 -6.02 -2.56 5.74
CA ILE A 332 -7.29 -2.79 6.44
C ILE A 332 -7.04 -3.88 7.50
N ALA A 333 -7.54 -3.68 8.73
CA ALA A 333 -7.42 -4.61 9.87
C ALA A 333 -5.99 -4.85 10.40
N GLY A 334 -5.15 -3.80 10.49
CA GLY A 334 -3.84 -3.91 11.14
C GLY A 334 -2.77 -4.70 10.38
N ALA A 335 -3.04 -5.12 9.14
CA ALA A 335 -2.09 -5.80 8.25
C ALA A 335 -1.54 -7.14 8.76
N ASP A 336 -2.31 -7.92 9.53
CA ASP A 336 -1.95 -9.32 9.82
C ASP A 336 -2.35 -10.22 8.62
N PRO A 337 -1.38 -10.68 7.81
CA PRO A 337 -1.67 -11.52 6.66
C PRO A 337 -2.20 -12.89 7.09
N GLN A 338 -1.76 -13.39 8.26
CA GLN A 338 -2.13 -14.71 8.76
C GLN A 338 -3.61 -14.76 9.17
N PHE A 339 -4.12 -13.65 9.74
CA PHE A 339 -5.54 -13.51 10.04
C PHE A 339 -6.41 -13.62 8.79
N LEU A 340 -6.06 -12.91 7.72
CA LEU A 340 -6.82 -12.94 6.45
C LEU A 340 -6.75 -14.32 5.78
N GLU A 341 -5.59 -14.96 5.77
CA GLU A 341 -5.46 -16.33 5.27
C GLU A 341 -6.31 -17.33 6.07
N THR A 342 -6.34 -17.19 7.39
CA THR A 342 -7.17 -18.02 8.27
C THR A 342 -8.67 -17.82 7.98
N LEU A 343 -9.09 -16.57 7.71
CA LEU A 343 -10.47 -16.29 7.32
C LEU A 343 -10.82 -16.93 5.97
N VAL A 344 -9.96 -16.81 4.95
CA VAL A 344 -10.18 -17.48 3.66
C VAL A 344 -10.31 -18.98 3.84
N ARG A 345 -9.39 -19.60 4.60
CA ARG A 345 -9.42 -21.04 4.89
C ARG A 345 -10.69 -21.44 5.66
N SER A 346 -11.19 -20.60 6.56
CA SER A 346 -12.41 -20.91 7.31
C SER A 346 -13.67 -20.91 6.44
N VAL A 347 -13.73 -20.04 5.42
CA VAL A 347 -14.88 -19.92 4.50
C VAL A 347 -14.82 -20.96 3.39
N PHE A 348 -13.62 -21.21 2.83
CA PHE A 348 -13.43 -22.12 1.68
C PHE A 348 -12.98 -23.54 2.06
N GLY A 349 -12.56 -23.79 3.30
CA GLY A 349 -11.87 -25.02 3.69
C GLY A 349 -12.61 -26.30 3.32
N ARG A 350 -13.92 -26.36 3.59
CA ARG A 350 -14.76 -27.53 3.25
C ARG A 350 -14.81 -27.78 1.73
N TYR A 351 -14.90 -26.71 0.95
CA TYR A 351 -15.00 -26.81 -0.50
C TYR A 351 -13.66 -27.18 -1.13
N LEU A 352 -12.55 -26.61 -0.63
CA LEU A 352 -11.19 -26.94 -1.08
C LEU A 352 -10.78 -28.38 -0.76
N GLU A 353 -11.26 -28.94 0.36
CA GLU A 353 -11.04 -30.37 0.67
C GLU A 353 -11.76 -31.29 -0.32
N SER A 354 -12.98 -30.93 -0.74
CA SER A 354 -13.76 -31.72 -1.72
C SER A 354 -13.36 -31.49 -3.18
N TYR A 355 -12.72 -30.35 -3.48
CA TYR A 355 -12.41 -29.90 -4.84
C TYR A 355 -11.60 -30.91 -5.68
N PRO A 356 -10.52 -31.54 -5.17
CA PRO A 356 -9.74 -32.50 -5.96
C PRO A 356 -10.55 -33.69 -6.49
N ALA A 357 -11.48 -34.21 -5.68
CA ALA A 357 -12.31 -35.35 -6.07
C ALA A 357 -13.34 -34.97 -7.15
N ILE A 358 -13.93 -33.78 -7.04
CA ILE A 358 -14.91 -33.24 -7.99
C ILE A 358 -14.25 -32.96 -9.34
N GLU A 359 -13.06 -32.33 -9.35
CA GLU A 359 -12.29 -32.06 -10.56
C GLU A 359 -11.85 -33.36 -11.25
N GLN A 360 -11.41 -34.37 -10.49
CA GLN A 360 -11.06 -35.69 -11.02
C GLN A 360 -12.26 -36.35 -11.72
N GLN A 361 -13.43 -36.30 -11.10
CA GLN A 361 -14.66 -36.85 -11.67
C GLN A 361 -15.02 -36.12 -12.97
N PHE A 362 -15.03 -34.79 -12.95
CA PHE A 362 -15.33 -33.97 -14.12
C PHE A 362 -14.39 -34.25 -15.29
N LEU A 363 -13.07 -34.25 -15.07
CA LEU A 363 -12.09 -34.53 -16.13
C LEU A 363 -12.24 -35.94 -16.70
N THR A 364 -12.53 -36.93 -15.85
CA THR A 364 -12.75 -38.31 -16.28
C THR A 364 -14.00 -38.43 -17.17
N GLU A 365 -15.09 -37.76 -16.79
CA GLU A 365 -16.34 -37.74 -17.55
C GLU A 365 -16.17 -37.01 -18.90
N GLN A 366 -15.48 -35.85 -18.91
CA GLN A 366 -15.24 -35.09 -20.13
C GLN A 366 -14.33 -35.83 -21.11
N CYS A 367 -13.17 -36.34 -20.65
CA CYS A 367 -12.27 -37.12 -21.50
C CYS A 367 -12.95 -38.38 -22.04
N GLY A 368 -13.72 -39.10 -21.21
CA GLY A 368 -14.50 -40.25 -21.62
C GLY A 368 -15.58 -39.91 -22.65
N GLY A 369 -16.30 -38.80 -22.47
CA GLY A 369 -17.31 -38.30 -23.39
C GLY A 369 -16.73 -37.90 -24.76
N ILE A 370 -15.60 -37.18 -24.77
CA ILE A 370 -14.89 -36.80 -26.00
C ILE A 370 -14.46 -38.02 -26.80
N LEU A 371 -13.86 -39.02 -26.13
CA LEU A 371 -13.44 -40.26 -26.79
C LEU A 371 -14.62 -41.07 -27.31
N SER A 372 -15.69 -41.19 -26.52
CA SER A 372 -16.90 -41.92 -26.93
C SER A 372 -17.51 -41.27 -28.19
N ARG A 373 -17.67 -39.95 -28.19
CA ARG A 373 -18.14 -39.18 -29.35
C ARG A 373 -17.23 -39.34 -30.57
N PHE A 374 -15.91 -39.37 -30.37
CA PHE A 374 -14.96 -39.60 -31.46
C PHE A 374 -15.12 -40.99 -32.09
N TYR A 375 -15.21 -42.06 -31.29
CA TYR A 375 -15.35 -43.42 -31.80
C TYR A 375 -16.74 -43.67 -32.40
N GLU A 376 -17.80 -43.07 -31.85
CA GLU A 376 -19.15 -43.07 -32.44
C GLU A 376 -19.16 -42.42 -33.83
N LEU A 377 -18.50 -41.27 -34.01
CA LEU A 377 -18.35 -40.63 -35.33
C LEU A 377 -17.61 -41.51 -36.34
N LYS A 378 -16.78 -42.44 -35.87
CA LYS A 378 -16.06 -43.42 -36.70
C LYS A 378 -16.83 -44.74 -36.86
N ASN A 379 -18.05 -44.85 -36.33
CA ASN A 379 -18.83 -46.10 -36.25
C ASN A 379 -18.04 -47.26 -35.61
N HIS A 380 -17.14 -46.95 -34.69
CA HIS A 380 -16.26 -47.92 -34.05
C HIS A 380 -16.72 -48.20 -32.62
N GLN A 381 -16.98 -49.47 -32.30
CA GLN A 381 -17.22 -49.89 -30.92
C GLN A 381 -15.93 -50.37 -30.29
N LYS A 382 -15.51 -49.68 -29.22
CA LYS A 382 -14.28 -50.00 -28.52
C LYS A 382 -14.37 -51.39 -27.88
N LYS A 383 -13.48 -52.30 -28.28
CA LYS A 383 -13.27 -53.59 -27.58
C LYS A 383 -12.37 -53.37 -26.37
N GLN A 384 -12.69 -54.02 -25.26
CA GLN A 384 -11.86 -53.97 -24.05
C GLN A 384 -10.55 -54.74 -24.33
N ILE A 385 -9.49 -54.03 -24.66
CA ILE A 385 -8.15 -54.60 -24.82
C ILE A 385 -7.54 -54.67 -23.43
N GLN A 386 -7.05 -55.85 -23.03
CA GLN A 386 -6.20 -56.01 -21.84
C GLN A 386 -4.81 -55.43 -22.16
N SER A 387 -4.68 -54.10 -22.25
CA SER A 387 -3.36 -53.49 -22.33
C SER A 387 -2.73 -53.49 -20.93
N GLY A 388 -1.42 -53.79 -20.88
CA GLY A 388 -0.64 -53.83 -19.65
C GLY A 388 -0.77 -52.52 -18.88
N GLY A 389 -0.98 -52.61 -17.57
CA GLY A 389 -1.38 -51.47 -16.75
C GLY A 389 -0.38 -50.31 -16.73
N LEU A 390 -0.86 -49.16 -16.25
CA LEU A 390 -0.15 -47.87 -16.07
C LEU A 390 1.26 -47.98 -15.45
N GLN A 391 1.57 -49.06 -14.72
CA GLN A 391 2.90 -49.34 -14.16
C GLN A 391 3.97 -49.71 -15.21
N ASP A 392 3.60 -50.42 -16.29
CA ASP A 392 4.56 -50.77 -17.35
C ASP A 392 4.89 -49.53 -18.21
N LEU A 393 3.92 -48.63 -18.40
CA LEU A 393 4.11 -47.34 -19.07
C LEU A 393 5.04 -46.39 -18.29
N LYS A 394 4.86 -46.31 -16.96
CA LYS A 394 5.74 -45.49 -16.10
C LYS A 394 7.19 -45.96 -16.21
N ARG A 395 7.42 -47.27 -16.34
CA ARG A 395 8.74 -47.87 -16.56
C ARG A 395 9.34 -47.50 -17.94
N ASP A 396 8.54 -47.54 -19.00
CA ASP A 396 9.01 -47.27 -20.36
C ASP A 396 9.27 -45.77 -20.63
N ILE A 397 8.49 -44.87 -20.01
CA ILE A 397 8.71 -43.42 -20.08
C ILE A 397 9.96 -43.02 -19.29
N GLN A 398 10.18 -43.59 -18.09
CA GLN A 398 11.40 -43.34 -17.29
C GLN A 398 12.67 -43.83 -18.01
N ALA A 399 12.57 -44.97 -18.71
CA ALA A 399 13.67 -45.49 -19.51
C ALA A 399 14.01 -44.61 -20.73
N ARG A 400 13.01 -43.93 -21.33
CA ARG A 400 13.23 -43.00 -22.46
C ARG A 400 13.64 -41.58 -22.04
N LEU A 401 13.26 -41.13 -20.85
CA LEU A 401 13.65 -39.80 -20.32
C LEU A 401 15.13 -39.72 -19.90
N LEU A 402 15.82 -40.85 -19.67
CA LEU A 402 17.25 -40.87 -19.35
C LEU A 402 18.16 -40.45 -20.52
N ASN A 403 17.63 -40.31 -21.73
CA ASN A 403 18.38 -39.98 -22.95
C ASN A 403 18.05 -38.60 -23.55
N VAL A 404 17.39 -37.71 -22.81
CA VAL A 404 17.09 -36.35 -23.29
C VAL A 404 18.13 -35.37 -22.71
N GLU A 405 18.92 -34.76 -23.59
CA GLU A 405 19.78 -33.63 -23.23
C GLU A 405 18.91 -32.53 -22.59
N THR A 406 19.29 -32.15 -21.37
CA THR A 406 18.59 -31.21 -20.52
C THR A 406 18.66 -29.79 -21.08
N TYR A 407 17.58 -29.30 -21.67
CA TYR A 407 17.39 -27.86 -21.89
C TYR A 407 16.97 -27.16 -20.59
N GLY A 408 17.93 -26.91 -19.71
CA GLY A 408 17.89 -25.75 -18.80
C GLY A 408 16.77 -25.65 -17.78
N GLY A 409 16.02 -26.71 -17.45
CA GLY A 409 15.25 -26.79 -16.20
C GLY A 409 14.07 -25.83 -16.03
N GLU A 410 13.49 -25.30 -17.10
CA GLU A 410 12.29 -24.44 -17.02
C GLU A 410 11.06 -25.18 -17.57
N THR A 411 10.22 -25.64 -16.65
CA THR A 411 8.85 -26.09 -16.93
C THR A 411 7.93 -24.88 -17.08
N PHE A 412 7.33 -24.71 -18.25
CA PHE A 412 6.29 -23.70 -18.53
C PHE A 412 4.95 -24.05 -17.87
N LEU A 413 4.86 -23.92 -16.55
CA LEU A 413 3.61 -24.04 -15.79
C LEU A 413 3.43 -22.79 -14.92
N SER A 414 2.28 -22.12 -15.12
CA SER A 414 1.87 -20.92 -14.38
C SER A 414 1.65 -21.24 -12.90
N GLU A 415 2.38 -20.54 -12.03
CA GLU A 415 2.54 -20.83 -10.60
C GLU A 415 1.40 -20.28 -9.69
N GLU A 416 0.28 -19.78 -10.22
CA GLU A 416 -0.67 -18.99 -9.41
C GLU A 416 -1.92 -19.71 -8.88
N LEU A 417 -2.06 -21.02 -9.03
CA LEU A 417 -3.16 -21.76 -8.39
C LEU A 417 -2.73 -23.15 -7.93
N CYS A 418 -2.19 -23.26 -6.72
CA CYS A 418 -2.53 -24.34 -5.79
C CYS A 418 -1.79 -24.14 -4.45
N ASP A 419 -2.44 -24.58 -3.38
CA ASP A 419 -1.92 -24.58 -2.01
C ASP A 419 -0.57 -25.34 -1.92
N LYS A 420 0.41 -24.77 -1.21
CA LYS A 420 1.85 -25.07 -1.38
C LYS A 420 2.30 -26.50 -1.01
N ASP A 421 1.44 -27.32 -0.41
CA ASP A 421 1.71 -28.75 -0.12
C ASP A 421 0.89 -29.74 -0.97
N GLY A 422 -0.19 -29.30 -1.62
CA GLY A 422 -1.13 -30.14 -2.38
C GLY A 422 -1.06 -29.98 -3.90
N ALA A 423 -0.54 -28.83 -4.37
CA ALA A 423 -0.33 -28.49 -5.78
C ALA A 423 0.32 -29.61 -6.63
N PRO A 424 1.44 -30.22 -6.21
CA PRO A 424 2.10 -31.23 -7.03
C PRO A 424 1.23 -32.48 -7.21
N LYS A 425 0.50 -32.90 -6.17
CA LYS A 425 -0.36 -34.10 -6.22
C LYS A 425 -1.58 -33.93 -7.12
N MET A 426 -2.18 -32.74 -7.09
CA MET A 426 -3.30 -32.41 -7.98
C MET A 426 -2.84 -32.37 -9.44
N THR A 427 -1.69 -31.73 -9.70
CA THR A 427 -1.10 -31.65 -11.04
C THR A 427 -0.73 -33.03 -11.58
N GLU A 428 -0.13 -33.88 -10.74
CA GLU A 428 0.15 -35.28 -11.07
C GLU A 428 -1.14 -36.05 -11.40
N MET A 429 -2.20 -35.89 -10.60
CA MET A 429 -3.49 -36.55 -10.84
C MET A 429 -4.14 -36.11 -12.16
N ILE A 430 -4.15 -34.82 -12.47
CA ILE A 430 -4.67 -34.29 -13.75
C ILE A 430 -3.84 -34.86 -14.91
N PHE A 431 -2.51 -34.86 -14.78
CA PHE A 431 -1.61 -35.39 -15.80
C PHE A 431 -1.81 -36.91 -16.03
N ASP A 432 -1.99 -37.69 -14.96
CA ASP A 432 -2.26 -39.12 -15.04
C ASP A 432 -3.60 -39.41 -15.75
N ILE A 433 -4.64 -38.60 -15.52
CA ILE A 433 -5.93 -38.71 -16.24
C ILE A 433 -5.73 -38.44 -17.72
N LEU A 434 -5.00 -37.38 -18.07
CA LEU A 434 -4.71 -37.04 -19.47
C LEU A 434 -3.89 -38.14 -20.16
N LEU A 435 -2.85 -38.68 -19.50
CA LEU A 435 -2.08 -39.79 -20.03
C LEU A 435 -2.96 -41.03 -20.27
N LYS A 436 -3.80 -41.38 -19.30
CA LYS A 436 -4.72 -42.51 -19.45
C LYS A 436 -5.62 -42.32 -20.68
N PHE A 437 -6.28 -41.19 -20.83
CA PHE A 437 -7.26 -41.01 -21.89
C PHE A 437 -6.66 -40.71 -23.27
N LEU A 438 -5.61 -39.89 -23.33
CA LEU A 438 -4.98 -39.50 -24.60
C LEU A 438 -4.00 -40.56 -25.10
N TYR A 439 -3.17 -41.12 -24.22
CA TYR A 439 -2.15 -42.07 -24.62
C TYR A 439 -2.73 -43.49 -24.63
N THR A 440 -3.14 -44.02 -23.47
CA THR A 440 -3.58 -45.42 -23.37
C THR A 440 -4.89 -45.68 -24.10
N GLU A 441 -5.91 -44.85 -23.86
CA GLU A 441 -7.25 -45.11 -24.38
C GLU A 441 -7.43 -44.63 -25.84
N HIS A 442 -6.54 -43.79 -26.38
CA HIS A 442 -6.67 -43.28 -27.74
C HIS A 442 -5.52 -43.67 -28.66
N VAL A 443 -4.29 -43.24 -28.35
CA VAL A 443 -3.12 -43.48 -29.21
C VAL A 443 -2.71 -44.95 -29.21
N ASP A 444 -2.52 -45.55 -28.04
CA ASP A 444 -2.11 -46.94 -27.86
C ASP A 444 -3.19 -47.89 -28.41
N TYR A 445 -4.45 -47.63 -28.06
CA TYR A 445 -5.60 -48.33 -28.63
C TYR A 445 -5.64 -48.27 -30.17
N ALA A 446 -5.34 -47.12 -30.78
CA ALA A 446 -5.33 -46.97 -32.23
C ALA A 446 -4.15 -47.69 -32.89
N ILE A 447 -2.98 -47.71 -32.23
CA ILE A 447 -1.80 -48.46 -32.67
C ILE A 447 -2.11 -49.96 -32.65
N ASP A 448 -2.67 -50.47 -31.55
CA ASP A 448 -3.08 -51.87 -31.40
C ASP A 448 -4.19 -52.29 -32.38
N LEU A 449 -5.03 -51.36 -32.83
CA LEU A 449 -6.06 -51.65 -33.85
C LEU A 449 -5.51 -51.66 -35.28
N SER A 450 -4.33 -51.07 -35.51
CA SER A 450 -3.68 -50.95 -36.82
C SER A 450 -2.68 -52.09 -37.10
N LEU A 451 -2.33 -52.86 -36.07
CA LEU A 451 -1.68 -54.17 -36.13
C LEU A 451 -2.74 -55.28 -36.18
#